data_AF-A0A2S0N1F2-F1
#
_entry.id   AF-A0A2S0N1F2-F1
#
_cell.length_a   1.000
_cell.length_b   1.000
_cell.length_c   1.000
_cell.angle_alpha   90.00
_cell.angle_beta   90.00
_cell.angle_gamma   90.00
#
_symmetry.space_group_name_H-M   'P 1'
#
loop_
_entity.id
_entity.type
_entity.pdbx_description
1 polymer ?
#
loop_
_entity_poly.entity_id
_entity_poly.type
_entity_poly.pdbx_seq_one_letter_code
_entity_poly.pdbx_strand_id
1 'polypeptide(L)' 'MATRDKNAWALKVLALVKAGNLPAALAQTQVAPTAGDIVRLQALLAGLPATPALRHFVGQVEDARTLMAAPRLHRSP' A
#
# COMPACT_ATOMS: atom_id res chain seq x y z
N MET A 1 16.09 -20.99 -0.22
CA MET A 1 15.09 -19.96 0.14
C MET A 1 15.38 -18.73 -0.70
N ALA A 2 14.51 -18.40 -1.66
CA ALA A 2 14.68 -17.18 -2.46
C ALA A 2 14.54 -15.96 -1.56
N THR A 3 15.55 -15.09 -1.52
CA THR A 3 15.53 -13.84 -0.78
C THR A 3 14.41 -12.98 -1.35
N ARG A 4 13.29 -12.84 -0.64
CA ARG A 4 12.20 -11.96 -1.06
C ARG A 4 12.71 -10.53 -0.96
N ASP A 5 12.93 -9.91 -2.12
CA ASP A 5 13.36 -8.53 -2.20
C ASP A 5 12.36 -7.65 -1.45
N LYS A 6 12.81 -6.99 -0.37
CA LYS A 6 11.92 -6.33 0.62
C LYS A 6 11.09 -5.20 -0.02
N ASN A 7 11.49 -4.74 -1.20
CA ASN A 7 10.85 -3.66 -1.94
C ASN A 7 9.99 -4.16 -3.12
N ALA A 8 10.07 -5.44 -3.51
CA ALA A 8 9.43 -5.94 -4.73
C ALA A 8 7.92 -5.71 -4.75
N TRP A 9 7.24 -5.86 -3.62
CA TRP A 9 5.80 -5.60 -3.54
C TRP A 9 5.49 -4.12 -3.73
N ALA A 10 6.17 -3.24 -3.00
CA ALA A 10 5.90 -1.79 -3.05
C ALA A 10 6.16 -1.23 -4.45
N LEU A 11 7.21 -1.70 -5.13
CA LEU A 11 7.52 -1.32 -6.51
C LEU A 11 6.46 -1.79 -7.51
N LYS A 12 5.88 -2.98 -7.34
CA LYS A 12 4.78 -3.46 -8.18
C LYS A 12 3.53 -2.59 -8.02
N VAL A 13 3.17 -2.23 -6.79
CA VAL A 13 2.01 -1.35 -6.54
C VAL A 13 2.27 0.05 -7.07
N LEU A 14 3.49 0.58 -6.90
CA LEU A 14 3.89 1.85 -7.49
C LEU A 14 3.73 1.86 -9.03
N ALA A 15 4.05 0.75 -9.69
CA ALA A 15 3.87 0.63 -11.14
C ALA A 15 2.39 0.74 -11.55
N LEU A 16 1.46 0.16 -10.78
CA LEU A 16 0.02 0.31 -11.00
C LEU A 16 -0.43 1.77 -10.83
N VAL A 17 0.07 2.45 -9.80
CA VAL A 17 -0.22 3.88 -9.56
C VAL A 17 0.30 4.74 -10.71
N LYS A 18 1.53 4.52 -11.17
CA LYS A 18 2.12 5.23 -12.31
C LYS A 18 1.40 4.94 -13.63
N ALA A 19 0.82 3.75 -13.78
CA ALA A 19 -0.03 3.39 -14.92
C ALA A 19 -1.46 3.99 -14.83
N GLY A 20 -1.77 4.74 -13.77
CA GLY A 20 -3.11 5.32 -13.53
C GLY A 20 -4.14 4.32 -13.00
N ASN A 21 -3.75 3.07 -12.73
CA ASN A 21 -4.65 2.04 -12.22
C ASN A 21 -4.73 2.05 -10.69
N LEU A 22 -5.31 3.13 -10.16
CA LEU A 22 -5.53 3.31 -8.72
C LEU A 22 -6.45 2.23 -8.11
N PRO A 23 -7.51 1.74 -8.78
CA PRO A 23 -8.34 0.65 -8.23
C PRO A 23 -7.55 -0.65 -8.00
N ALA A 24 -6.70 -1.06 -8.97
CA ALA A 24 -5.86 -2.24 -8.78
C ALA A 24 -4.79 -2.00 -7.70
N ALA A 25 -4.20 -0.81 -7.64
CA ALA A 25 -3.26 -0.45 -6.58
C ALA A 25 -3.90 -0.53 -5.19
N LEU A 26 -5.15 -0.08 -5.06
CA LEU A 26 -5.92 -0.16 -3.82
C LEU A 26 -6.22 -1.60 -3.43
N ALA A 27 -6.61 -2.45 -4.38
CA ALA A 27 -6.82 -3.87 -4.11
C ALA A 27 -5.55 -4.54 -3.56
N GLN A 28 -4.35 -4.14 -4.05
CA GLN A 28 -3.09 -4.65 -3.53
C GLN A 28 -2.84 -4.26 -2.07
N THR A 29 -3.22 -3.04 -1.64
CA THR A 29 -2.98 -2.60 -0.25
C THR A 29 -3.77 -3.44 0.78
N GLN A 30 -4.93 -3.97 0.38
CA GLN A 30 -5.75 -4.86 1.23
C GLN A 30 -5.10 -6.23 1.45
N VAL A 31 -4.25 -6.68 0.52
CA VAL A 31 -3.56 -7.97 0.55
C VAL A 31 -2.05 -7.81 0.75
N ALA A 32 -1.63 -6.68 1.32
CA ALA A 32 -0.21 -6.41 1.54
C ALA A 32 0.43 -7.50 2.45
N PRO A 33 1.67 -7.93 2.19
CA PRO A 33 2.29 -9.00 2.98
C PRO A 33 2.58 -8.58 4.42
N THR A 34 3.01 -7.32 4.61
CA THR A 34 3.37 -6.77 5.92
C THR A 34 3.00 -5.28 6.01
N ALA A 35 2.85 -4.75 7.23
CA ALA A 35 2.69 -3.32 7.44
C ALA A 35 3.93 -2.53 6.96
N GLY A 36 5.12 -3.15 7.00
CA GLY A 36 6.34 -2.55 6.46
C GLY A 36 6.30 -2.36 4.95
N ASP A 37 5.58 -3.20 4.21
CA ASP A 37 5.38 -3.04 2.77
C ASP A 37 4.51 -1.81 2.46
N ILE A 38 3.46 -1.57 3.26
CA ILE A 38 2.63 -0.36 3.18
C ILE A 38 3.46 0.90 3.46
N VAL A 39 4.30 0.89 4.50
CA VAL A 39 5.19 2.03 4.82
C VAL A 39 6.15 2.33 3.68
N ARG A 40 6.74 1.30 3.04
CA ARG A 40 7.60 1.48 1.87
C ARG A 40 6.83 2.08 0.69
N LEU A 41 5.61 1.62 0.45
CA LEU A 41 4.76 2.20 -0.59
C LEU A 41 4.46 3.67 -0.30
N GLN A 42 4.08 4.04 0.93
CA GLN A 42 3.86 5.43 1.33
C GLN A 42 5.08 6.32 1.03
N ALA A 43 6.29 5.85 1.36
CA ALA A 43 7.53 6.56 1.06
C ALA A 43 7.76 6.77 -0.45
N LEU A 44 7.42 5.78 -1.28
CA LEU A 44 7.50 5.90 -2.74
C LEU A 44 6.46 6.86 -3.30
N LEU A 45 5.24 6.87 -2.77
CA LEU A 45 4.16 7.77 -3.20
C LEU A 45 4.48 9.23 -2.85
N ALA A 46 5.20 9.49 -1.76
CA ALA A 46 5.63 10.84 -1.38
C ALA A 46 6.56 11.49 -2.42
N GLY A 47 7.22 10.70 -3.27
CA GLY A 47 8.04 11.18 -4.38
C GLY A 47 7.28 11.49 -5.67
N LEU A 48 5.95 11.32 -5.71
CA LEU A 48 5.13 11.58 -6.90
C LEU A 48 4.45 12.97 -6.84
N PRO A 49 4.06 13.54 -7.99
CA PRO A 49 3.30 14.78 -8.03
C PRO A 49 1.97 14.65 -7.27
N ALA A 50 1.67 15.61 -6.40
CA ALA A 50 0.47 15.60 -5.57
C ALA A 50 -0.79 15.97 -6.36
N THR A 51 -1.34 15.00 -7.10
CA THR A 51 -2.66 15.14 -7.75
C THR A 51 -3.79 14.86 -6.75
N PRO A 52 -5.02 15.38 -6.97
CA PRO A 52 -6.17 15.08 -6.12
C PRO A 52 -6.43 13.57 -5.98
N ALA A 53 -6.34 12.82 -7.09
CA ALA A 53 -6.52 11.37 -7.09
C ALA A 53 -5.44 10.65 -6.27
N LEU A 54 -4.18 11.09 -6.38
CA LEU A 54 -3.10 10.52 -5.57
C LEU A 54 -3.28 10.83 -4.08
N ARG A 55 -3.70 12.05 -3.71
CA ARG A 55 -3.99 12.38 -2.31
C ARG A 55 -5.10 11.50 -1.73
N HIS A 56 -6.17 11.30 -2.49
CA HIS A 56 -7.26 10.41 -2.10
C HIS A 56 -6.79 8.96 -1.95
N PHE A 57 -5.94 8.49 -2.86
CA PHE A 57 -5.33 7.17 -2.77
C PHE A 57 -4.42 7.03 -1.53
N VAL A 58 -3.57 8.01 -1.25
CA VAL A 58 -2.68 8.02 -0.07
C VAL A 58 -3.47 7.94 1.23
N GLY A 59 -4.62 8.62 1.33
CA GLY A 59 -5.53 8.48 2.48
C GLY A 59 -5.96 7.02 2.68
N GLN A 60 -6.44 6.37 1.63
CA GLN A 60 -6.86 4.96 1.69
C GLN A 60 -5.71 3.99 2.01
N VAL A 61 -4.48 4.31 1.60
CA VAL A 61 -3.30 3.52 1.98
C VAL A 61 -3.02 3.62 3.49
N GLU A 62 -3.24 4.79 4.10
CA GLU A 62 -3.10 4.97 5.55
C GLU A 62 -4.20 4.24 6.34
N ASP A 63 -5.44 4.23 5.84
CA ASP A 63 -6.52 3.43 6.42
C ASP A 63 -6.16 1.94 6.43
N ALA A 64 -5.62 1.43 5.31
CA ALA A 64 -5.14 0.05 5.20
C ALA A 64 -4.01 -0.25 6.20
N ARG A 65 -3.08 0.70 6.40
CA ARG A 65 -2.00 0.58 7.39
C ARG A 65 -2.56 0.44 8.80
N THR A 66 -3.50 1.31 9.16
CA THR A 66 -4.14 1.35 10.48
C THR A 66 -4.88 0.06 10.78
N LEU A 67 -5.64 -0.46 9.80
CA LEU A 67 -6.37 -1.73 9.93
C LEU A 67 -5.44 -2.93 10.12
N MET A 68 -4.26 -2.91 9.51
CA MET A 68 -3.25 -3.96 9.64
C MET A 68 -2.45 -3.87 10.94
N ALA A 69 -2.26 -2.66 11.46
CA ALA A 69 -1.60 -2.40 12.74
C ALA A 69 -2.51 -2.66 13.96
N ALA A 70 -3.83 -2.64 13.77
CA ALA A 70 -4.79 -2.93 14.83
C ALA A 70 -4.60 -4.38 15.36
N PRO A 71 -4.58 -4.60 16.70
CA PRO A 71 -4.59 -5.93 17.28
C PRO A 71 -5.79 -6.71 16.74
N ARG A 72 -5.56 -7.93 16.21
CA ARG A 72 -6.60 -8.79 15.61
C ARG A 72 -7.65 -9.30 16.62
N LEU A 73 -7.77 -8.67 17.80
CA LEU A 73 -8.70 -9.01 18.88
C LEU A 73 -10.17 -8.75 18.51
N HIS A 74 -10.47 -7.97 17.45
CA HIS A 74 -11.84 -7.65 17.02
C HIS A 74 -12.29 -8.38 15.73
N ARG A 75 -11.73 -9.55 15.43
CA ARG A 75 -12.24 -10.41 14.34
C ARG A 75 -12.58 -11.81 14.88
N SER A 76 -13.46 -11.87 15.88
CA SER A 76 -14.15 -13.09 16.28
C SER A 76 -15.52 -13.10 15.58
N PRO A 77 -15.95 -14.23 14.98
CA PRO A 77 -17.11 -14.33 14.09
C PRO A 77 -18.44 -14.00 14.77
#